data_AF-A0A6H0ZS70-F1
#
_entry.id   AF-A0A6H0ZS70-F1
#
_cell.length_a   1.000
_cell.length_b   1.000
_cell.length_c   1.000
_cell.angle_alpha   90.00
_cell.angle_beta   90.00
_cell.angle_gamma   90.00
#
_symmetry.space_group_name_H-M   'P 1'
#
loop_
_entity.id
_entity.type
_entity.pdbx_description
1 polymer ?
#
loop_
_entity_poly.entity_id
_entity_poly.type
_entity_poly.pdbx_seq_one_letter_code
_entity_poly.pdbx_strand_id
1 'polypeptide(L)'
;MAPRKKPAVVAEPASPQPAVQYLADPVTVAHSTPKTRDDIAIRDAVRARLAAIETAIVEFVTEKTVEGFTLAEIDQLYALELPLLFGYRVDGSRIRASYDAQIVERQA
;
A
#
# COMPACT_ATOMS: atom_id res chain seq x y z
N MET A 1 24.32 51.62 -8.88
CA MET A 1 23.35 50.58 -8.45
C MET A 1 24.13 49.37 -7.96
N ALA A 2 24.05 49.04 -6.67
CA ALA A 2 24.65 47.81 -6.13
C ALA A 2 23.71 46.62 -6.41
N PRO A 3 24.22 45.42 -6.72
CA PRO A 3 23.37 44.26 -6.95
C PRO A 3 22.83 43.74 -5.61
N ARG A 4 21.51 43.64 -5.48
CA ARG A 4 20.86 43.04 -4.31
C ARG A 4 21.12 41.53 -4.32
N LYS A 5 21.77 41.04 -3.26
CA LYS A 5 22.02 39.63 -2.96
C LYS A 5 20.66 38.92 -2.75
N LYS A 6 20.37 37.88 -3.53
CA LYS A 6 19.16 37.03 -3.33
C LYS A 6 19.29 36.31 -1.97
N PRO A 7 18.21 36.17 -1.18
CA PRO A 7 18.27 35.43 0.07
C PRO A 7 18.55 33.95 -0.24
N ALA A 8 19.56 33.40 0.44
CA ALA A 8 19.82 31.97 0.41
C ALA A 8 18.69 31.28 1.16
N VAL A 9 17.92 30.44 0.46
CA VAL A 9 16.98 29.52 1.09
C VAL A 9 17.81 28.51 1.85
N VAL A 10 17.84 28.63 3.18
CA VAL A 10 18.41 27.61 4.06
C VAL A 10 17.45 26.44 4.02
N ALA A 11 17.83 25.37 3.34
CA ALA A 11 17.10 24.11 3.41
C ALA A 11 17.25 23.56 4.84
N GLU A 12 16.14 23.44 5.58
CA GLU A 12 16.14 22.65 6.80
C GLU A 12 16.56 21.21 6.48
N PRO A 13 17.44 20.57 7.28
CA PRO A 13 17.79 19.18 7.08
C PRO A 13 16.53 18.34 7.27
N ALA A 14 16.15 17.59 6.23
CA ALA A 14 15.05 16.65 6.31
C ALA A 14 15.29 15.68 7.48
N SER A 15 14.34 15.62 8.42
CA SER A 15 14.39 14.67 9.54
C SER A 15 14.58 13.25 9.00
N PRO A 16 15.45 12.42 9.61
CA PRO A 16 15.69 11.07 9.14
C PRO A 16 14.38 10.28 9.20
N GLN A 17 13.83 9.91 8.05
CA GLN A 17 12.69 9.00 8.00
C GLN A 17 13.17 7.58 8.37
N PRO A 18 12.38 6.83 9.16
CA PRO A 18 12.69 5.45 9.46
C PRO A 18 12.78 4.63 8.17
N ALA A 19 13.75 3.72 8.12
CA ALA A 19 13.99 2.87 6.96
C ALA A 19 12.76 2.00 6.63
N VAL A 20 12.47 1.87 5.34
CA VAL A 20 11.44 0.93 4.86
C VAL A 20 12.00 -0.48 4.93
N GLN A 21 11.24 -1.38 5.54
CA GLN A 21 11.45 -2.81 5.50
C GLN A 21 10.48 -3.43 4.49
N TYR A 22 10.88 -4.53 3.85
CA TYR A 22 10.11 -5.17 2.79
C TYR A 22 9.85 -6.64 3.13
N LEU A 23 8.62 -7.10 2.87
CA LEU A 23 8.22 -8.50 2.95
C LEU A 23 7.80 -8.96 1.54
N ALA A 24 8.34 -10.10 1.10
CA ALA A 24 8.05 -10.65 -0.22
C ALA A 24 6.76 -11.48 -0.27
N ASP A 25 6.30 -11.99 0.87
CA ASP A 25 5.10 -12.83 0.95
C ASP A 25 4.19 -12.36 2.09
N PRO A 26 3.38 -11.30 1.86
CA PRO A 26 2.46 -10.79 2.87
C PRO A 26 1.38 -11.82 3.22
N VAL A 27 0.98 -12.70 2.31
CA VAL A 27 -0.05 -13.71 2.58
C VAL A 27 0.45 -14.72 3.61
N THR A 28 1.64 -15.28 3.42
CA THR A 28 2.23 -16.20 4.40
C THR A 28 2.43 -15.52 5.75
N VAL A 29 2.86 -14.26 5.78
CA VAL A 29 2.99 -13.49 7.02
C VAL A 29 1.63 -13.35 7.73
N ALA A 30 0.55 -13.07 7.00
CA ALA A 30 -0.80 -12.97 7.56
C ALA A 30 -1.28 -14.26 8.24
N HIS A 31 -0.85 -15.43 7.76
CA HIS A 31 -1.22 -16.74 8.31
C HIS A 31 -0.21 -17.31 9.31
N SER A 32 0.94 -16.66 9.50
CA SER A 32 1.96 -17.12 10.43
C SER A 32 1.53 -16.96 11.90
N THR A 33 2.05 -17.85 12.75
CA THR A 33 1.97 -17.70 14.21
C THR A 33 3.10 -16.77 14.67
N PRO A 34 2.80 -15.55 15.16
CA PRO A 34 3.82 -14.60 15.59
C PRO A 34 4.48 -15.08 16.88
N LYS A 35 5.79 -14.81 17.03
CA LYS A 35 6.57 -15.20 18.21
C LYS A 35 6.90 -14.03 19.11
N THR A 36 6.96 -12.83 18.54
CA THR A 36 7.26 -11.58 19.24
C THR A 36 6.10 -10.59 19.16
N ARG A 37 6.14 -9.55 19.99
CA ARG A 37 5.18 -8.44 19.92
C ARG A 37 5.27 -7.69 18.59
N ASP A 38 6.48 -7.55 18.06
CA ASP A 38 6.70 -6.88 16.78
C ASP A 38 6.14 -7.73 15.63
N ASP A 39 6.29 -9.06 15.69
CA ASP A 39 5.67 -9.98 14.73
C ASP A 39 4.14 -9.84 14.74
N ILE A 40 3.53 -9.67 15.92
CA ILE A 40 2.08 -9.43 16.04
C ILE A 40 1.71 -8.13 15.32
N ALA A 41 2.43 -7.04 15.60
CA ALA A 41 2.14 -5.73 15.00
C ALA A 41 2.32 -5.75 13.48
N ILE A 42 3.33 -6.45 12.97
CA ILE A 42 3.58 -6.62 11.53
C ILE A 42 2.45 -7.44 10.90
N ARG A 43 2.13 -8.61 11.48
CA ARG A 43 1.05 -9.48 10.97
C ARG A 43 -0.29 -8.74 10.93
N ASP A 44 -0.61 -8.01 11.99
CA ASP A 44 -1.88 -7.30 12.09
C ASP A 44 -1.94 -6.13 11.08
N ALA A 45 -0.82 -5.43 10.84
CA ALA A 45 -0.72 -4.44 9.77
C ALA A 45 -0.87 -5.04 8.38
N VAL A 46 -0.27 -6.21 8.14
CA VAL A 46 -0.42 -6.95 6.88
C VAL A 46 -1.87 -7.36 6.67
N ARG A 47 -2.52 -7.96 7.68
CA ARG A 47 -3.94 -8.34 7.63
C ARG A 47 -4.84 -7.15 7.35
N ALA A 48 -4.60 -6.02 8.02
CA ALA A 48 -5.38 -4.80 7.81
C ALA A 48 -5.29 -4.32 6.36
N ARG A 49 -4.12 -4.39 5.73
CA ARG A 49 -3.95 -4.01 4.32
C ARG A 49 -4.58 -5.00 3.35
N LEU A 50 -4.43 -6.31 3.59
CA LEU A 50 -5.10 -7.33 2.77
C LEU A 50 -6.62 -7.18 2.83
N ALA A 51 -7.19 -6.93 4.02
CA ALA A 51 -8.62 -6.70 4.19
C ALA A 51 -9.11 -5.43 3.47
N ALA A 52 -8.32 -4.35 3.49
CA ALA A 52 -8.64 -3.13 2.75
C ALA A 52 -8.67 -3.37 1.23
N ILE A 53 -7.71 -4.14 0.71
CA ILE A 53 -7.66 -4.52 -0.71
C ILE A 53 -8.86 -5.40 -1.07
N GLU A 54 -9.18 -6.41 -0.26
CA GLU A 54 -10.35 -7.27 -0.48
C GLU A 54 -11.65 -6.47 -0.51
N THR A 55 -11.80 -5.52 0.41
CA THR A 55 -12.97 -4.64 0.47
C THR A 55 -13.08 -3.80 -0.81
N ALA A 56 -11.98 -3.18 -1.26
CA ALA A 56 -11.96 -2.39 -2.49
C ALA A 56 -12.32 -3.22 -3.75
N ILE A 57 -11.87 -4.48 -3.81
CA ILE A 57 -12.22 -5.41 -4.90
C ILE A 57 -13.72 -5.73 -4.88
N VAL A 58 -14.27 -6.04 -3.71
CA VAL A 58 -15.69 -6.37 -3.56
C VAL A 58 -16.57 -5.18 -3.91
N GLU A 59 -16.21 -3.98 -3.46
CA GLU A 59 -16.91 -2.74 -3.80
C GLU A 59 -16.90 -2.50 -5.31
N PHE A 60 -15.74 -2.62 -5.95
CA PHE A 60 -15.61 -2.45 -7.40
C PHE A 60 -16.45 -3.47 -8.19
N VAL A 61 -16.37 -4.75 -7.84
CA VAL A 61 -17.15 -5.80 -8.52
C VAL A 61 -18.65 -5.55 -8.31
N THR A 62 -19.06 -5.18 -7.11
CA THR A 62 -20.47 -4.86 -6.82
C THR A 62 -20.94 -3.69 -7.68
N GLU A 63 -20.16 -2.61 -7.75
CA GLU A 63 -20.46 -1.45 -8.60
C GLU A 63 -20.62 -1.85 -10.07
N LYS A 64 -19.66 -2.61 -10.63
CA LYS A 64 -19.72 -3.04 -12.03
C LYS A 64 -20.86 -4.01 -12.34
N THR A 65 -21.20 -4.89 -11.39
CA THR A 65 -22.38 -5.74 -11.56
C THR A 65 -23.69 -4.96 -11.54
N VAL A 66 -23.78 -3.87 -10.76
CA VAL A 66 -24.92 -2.95 -10.76
C VAL A 66 -25.02 -2.16 -12.06
N GLU A 67 -23.87 -1.81 -12.67
CA GLU A 67 -23.80 -1.21 -14.02
C GLU A 67 -24.20 -2.19 -15.15
N GLY A 68 -24.37 -3.48 -14.84
CA GLY A 68 -24.82 -4.51 -15.79
C GLY A 68 -23.71 -5.36 -16.39
N PHE A 69 -22.45 -5.18 -15.96
CA PHE A 69 -21.36 -6.07 -16.38
C PHE A 69 -21.49 -7.44 -15.73
N THR A 70 -21.19 -8.48 -16.50
CA THR A 70 -20.99 -9.84 -16.00
C THR A 70 -19.60 -9.99 -15.38
N LEU A 71 -19.42 -10.97 -14.49
CA LEU A 71 -18.11 -11.26 -13.90
C LEU A 71 -17.05 -11.60 -14.96
N ALA A 72 -17.44 -12.23 -16.06
CA ALA A 72 -16.54 -12.55 -17.17
C ALA A 72 -16.07 -11.30 -17.91
N GLU A 73 -16.95 -10.32 -18.13
CA GLU A 73 -16.56 -9.04 -18.73
C GLU A 73 -15.65 -8.25 -17.80
N ILE A 74 -15.91 -8.26 -16.49
CA ILE A 74 -15.04 -7.60 -15.51
C ILE A 74 -13.62 -8.20 -15.55
N ASP A 75 -13.50 -9.53 -15.57
CA ASP A 75 -12.19 -10.21 -15.64
C ASP A 75 -11.44 -9.93 -16.96
N GLN A 76 -12.18 -9.79 -18.07
CA GLN A 76 -11.62 -9.49 -19.39
C GLN A 76 -11.22 -8.03 -19.56
N LEU A 77 -11.89 -7.10 -18.89
CA LEU A 77 -11.70 -5.66 -19.08
C LEU A 77 -10.76 -5.06 -18.02
N TYR A 78 -10.68 -5.66 -16.84
CA TYR A 78 -9.91 -5.11 -15.73
C TYR A 78 -8.84 -6.08 -15.24
N ALA A 79 -7.80 -5.54 -14.64
CA ALA A 79 -6.75 -6.28 -13.97
C ALA A 79 -6.51 -5.70 -12.58
N LEU A 80 -6.21 -6.58 -11.62
CA LEU A 80 -5.76 -6.19 -10.29
C LEU A 80 -4.23 -6.15 -10.28
N GLU A 81 -3.65 -4.97 -10.13
CA GLU A 81 -2.23 -4.78 -9.92
C GLU A 81 -1.92 -4.72 -8.43
N LEU A 82 -0.99 -5.59 -8.01
CA LEU A 82 -0.51 -5.68 -6.64
C LEU A 82 0.98 -5.37 -6.60
N PRO A 83 1.46 -4.59 -5.62
CA PRO A 83 2.89 -4.42 -5.39
C PRO A 83 3.55 -5.77 -5.12
N LEU A 84 4.75 -5.98 -5.66
CA LEU A 84 5.51 -7.22 -5.42
C LEU A 84 5.92 -7.39 -3.95
N LEU A 85 6.13 -6.28 -3.25
CA LEU A 85 6.65 -6.28 -1.88
C LEU A 85 5.73 -5.46 -0.98
N PHE A 86 5.49 -5.98 0.22
CA PHE A 86 4.86 -5.24 1.29
C PHE A 86 5.90 -4.39 2.00
N GLY A 87 5.81 -3.07 1.85
CA GLY A 87 6.67 -2.13 2.56
C GLY A 87 6.09 -1.81 3.93
N TYR A 88 6.92 -1.69 4.95
CA TYR A 88 6.50 -1.09 6.21
C TYR A 88 7.63 -0.33 6.90
N ARG A 89 7.25 0.64 7.73
CA ARG A 89 8.17 1.38 8.61
C ARG A 89 7.71 1.23 10.05
N VAL A 90 8.67 1.12 10.96
CA VAL A 90 8.43 1.20 12.40
C VAL A 90 8.59 2.66 12.82
N ASP A 91 7.52 3.26 13.31
CA ASP A 91 7.46 4.65 13.78
C ASP A 91 7.09 4.63 15.27
N GLY A 92 8.10 4.55 16.13
CA GLY A 92 7.92 4.29 17.56
C GLY A 92 7.24 2.93 17.79
N SER A 93 6.04 2.93 18.34
CA SER A 93 5.25 1.71 18.59
C SER A 93 4.25 1.39 17.48
N ARG A 94 4.29 2.08 16.34
CA ARG A 94 3.31 1.93 15.25
C ARG A 94 3.98 1.38 14.00
N ILE A 95 3.30 0.45 13.33
CA ILE A 95 3.68 -0.02 12.00
C ILE A 95 2.94 0.81 10.96
N ARG A 96 3.69 1.51 10.10
CA ARG A 96 3.15 2.18 8.91
C ARG A 96 3.38 1.29 7.70
N ALA A 97 2.33 0.60 7.26
CA ALA A 97 2.36 -0.27 6.10
C ALA A 97 2.06 0.48 4.80
N SER A 98 2.76 0.12 3.74
CA SER A 98 2.58 0.54 2.34
C SER A 98 2.43 -0.71 1.48
N TYR A 99 1.19 -1.04 1.15
CA TYR A 99 0.81 -2.16 0.28
C TYR A 99 -0.62 -1.91 -0.15
N ASP A 100 -0.76 -1.29 -1.31
CA ASP A 100 -2.04 -0.84 -1.86
C ASP A 100 -2.19 -1.44 -3.26
N ALA A 101 -3.36 -2.00 -3.55
CA ALA A 101 -3.68 -2.55 -4.86
C ALA A 101 -4.30 -1.48 -5.75
N GLN A 102 -4.16 -1.64 -7.07
CA GLN A 102 -4.83 -0.81 -8.05
C GLN A 102 -5.62 -1.68 -9.02
N ILE A 103 -6.85 -1.29 -9.31
CA ILE A 103 -7.63 -1.90 -10.39
C ILE A 103 -7.44 -1.03 -11.62
N VAL A 104 -6.97 -1.64 -12.71
CA VAL A 104 -6.66 -0.96 -13.97
C VAL A 104 -7.46 -1.56 -15.11
N GLU A 105 -7.81 -0.73 -16.10
CA GLU A 105 -8.33 -1.22 -17.36
C GLU A 105 -7.21 -1.89 -18.16
N ARG A 106 -7.50 -3.06 -18.73
CA ARG A 106 -6.59 -3.72 -19.66
C ARG A 106 -6.52 -2.90 -20.95
N GLN A 107 -5.32 -2.52 -21.35
CA GLN A 107 -5.09 -1.97 -22.68
C GLN A 107 -5.33 -3.09 -23.70
N ALA A 108 -6.30 -2.87 -24.60
CA ALA A 108 -6.65 -3.80 -25.69
C ALA A 108 -5.57 -3.87 -26.78
#